data_AF-A0AAU4MJD4-F1
#
_entry.id   AF-A0AAU4MJD4-F1
#
_cell.length_a   1.000
_cell.length_b   1.000
_cell.length_c   1.000
_cell.angle_alpha   90.00
_cell.angle_beta   90.00
_cell.angle_gamma   90.00
#
_symmetry.space_group_name_H-M   'P 1'
#
loop_
_entity.id
_entity.type
_entity.pdbx_description
1 polymer ?
#
loop_
_entity_poly.entity_id
_entity_poly.type
_entity_poly.pdbx_seq_one_letter_code
_entity_poly.pdbx_strand_id
1 'polypeptide(L)'
;MSLLAPGLNVTVVVSAVAAVVAAPRVLRGPTPERPAAAGASAPRATPGPATDRRVFGPGAALAAVVALIYLNQLLFAVYVLRVHGGDTSFVARYLPPGWFATADGGLVRRLAAHMPVPELLAPSVLRVQAFLELPFVLLAFATVLRWLDAGLYRRVARSALVPLAAASYTAAFCLVEWDLRNPYTVDDIALRVLSALVTPVLIRVLAGRERGPLRPVSARGLLLFGVSLWALGSLVLVVYDTALLYNLSRLGGRLPDAALALAVLAGARYAASYGRAGAPAGPAVATVAAGLGRALVLFLVPALAIRYGGSFAGPALAAGAGLLVVLRAAAGARGERAGAGAWIGLAAALPAAAAAGWAAARWTTDAYYEAGLLRAATAFLLTVIGVCALADAGADALRKQADSPP
;
A
#
# COMPACT_ATOMS: atom_id res chain seq x y z
N MET A 1 21.53 11.98 24.54
CA MET A 1 21.55 12.14 23.06
C MET A 1 20.46 11.26 22.49
N SER A 2 19.60 11.78 21.61
CA SER A 2 18.56 10.96 20.98
C SER A 2 19.21 9.88 20.09
N LEU A 3 18.76 8.63 20.25
CA LEU A 3 19.18 7.51 19.40
C LEU A 3 18.30 7.37 18.15
N LEU A 4 17.30 8.24 17.98
CA LEU A 4 16.30 8.15 16.93
C LEU A 4 16.93 8.24 15.53
N ALA A 5 17.62 9.34 15.23
CA ALA A 5 18.23 9.57 13.93
C ALA A 5 19.26 8.47 13.53
N PRO A 6 20.26 8.10 14.38
CA PRO A 6 21.19 7.04 14.02
C PRO A 6 20.50 5.68 13.90
N GLY A 7 19.56 5.35 14.80
CA GLY A 7 18.80 4.10 14.74
C GLY A 7 17.95 3.97 13.47
N LEU A 8 17.28 5.05 13.06
CA LEU A 8 16.50 5.09 11.82
C LEU A 8 17.39 5.00 10.59
N ASN A 9 18.53 5.68 10.55
CA ASN A 9 19.50 5.56 9.46
C ASN A 9 19.98 4.12 9.29
N VAL A 10 20.33 3.43 10.39
CA VAL A 10 20.67 2.00 10.36
C VAL A 10 19.51 1.17 9.83
N THR A 11 18.29 1.43 10.31
CA THR A 11 17.09 0.71 9.88
C THR A 11 16.83 0.89 8.37
N VAL A 12 17.00 2.10 7.82
CA VAL A 12 16.89 2.38 6.37
C VAL A 12 17.89 1.55 5.58
N VAL A 13 19.16 1.57 5.98
CA VAL A 13 20.23 0.84 5.25
C VAL A 13 20.01 -0.66 5.33
N VAL A 14 19.81 -1.20 6.53
CA VAL A 14 19.64 -2.64 6.75
C VAL A 14 18.41 -3.17 6.01
N SER A 15 17.28 -2.45 6.08
CA SER A 15 16.04 -2.85 5.38
C SER A 15 16.16 -2.80 3.86
N ALA A 16 16.85 -1.79 3.31
CA ALA A 16 17.11 -1.69 1.88
C ALA A 16 18.03 -2.81 1.39
N VAL A 17 19.11 -3.10 2.12
CA VAL A 17 20.01 -4.23 1.82
C VAL A 17 19.26 -5.56 1.91
N ALA A 18 18.47 -5.78 2.96
CA ALA A 18 17.67 -6.99 3.13
C ALA A 18 16.69 -7.18 1.95
N ALA A 19 16.04 -6.11 1.48
CA ALA A 19 15.19 -6.17 0.30
C ALA A 19 15.97 -6.56 -0.97
N VAL A 20 17.11 -5.92 -1.24
CA VAL A 20 17.93 -6.20 -2.42
C VAL A 20 18.45 -7.65 -2.43
N VAL A 21 18.76 -8.21 -1.27
CA VAL A 21 19.24 -9.59 -1.11
C VAL A 21 18.10 -10.62 -1.19
N ALA A 22 16.96 -10.34 -0.57
CA ALA A 22 15.86 -11.30 -0.45
C ALA A 22 14.90 -11.29 -1.67
N ALA A 23 14.61 -10.12 -2.25
CA ALA A 23 13.64 -9.96 -3.33
C ALA A 23 13.95 -10.78 -4.59
N PRO A 24 15.20 -10.95 -5.06
CA PRO A 24 15.49 -11.73 -6.26
C PRO A 24 14.99 -13.18 -6.18
N ARG A 25 15.01 -13.80 -5.00
CA ARG A 25 14.51 -15.18 -4.81
C ARG A 25 13.00 -15.26 -5.02
N VAL A 26 12.26 -14.26 -4.54
CA VAL A 26 10.80 -14.17 -4.68
C VAL A 26 10.38 -13.84 -6.12
N LEU A 27 11.17 -13.01 -6.79
CA LEU A 27 10.94 -12.60 -8.17
C LEU A 27 11.25 -13.70 -9.19
N ARG A 28 12.26 -14.54 -8.93
CA ARG A 28 12.63 -15.68 -9.79
C ARG A 28 11.83 -16.96 -9.51
N GLY A 29 11.12 -17.02 -8.39
CA GLY A 29 10.37 -18.22 -8.01
C GLY A 29 9.37 -18.62 -9.10
N PRO A 30 9.21 -19.93 -9.38
CA PRO A 30 8.28 -20.40 -10.39
C PRO A 30 6.91 -19.78 -10.11
N THR A 31 6.29 -19.24 -11.15
CA THR A 31 4.89 -18.84 -11.04
C THR A 31 4.14 -20.12 -10.72
N PRO A 32 3.53 -20.27 -9.52
CA PRO A 32 2.90 -21.52 -9.13
C PRO A 32 1.94 -21.89 -10.25
N GLU A 33 2.31 -22.93 -10.99
CA GLU A 33 1.69 -23.25 -12.25
C GLU A 33 0.21 -23.44 -12.01
N ARG A 34 -0.58 -22.93 -12.96
CA ARG A 34 -1.94 -23.42 -13.19
C ARG A 34 -1.81 -24.95 -13.15
N PRO A 35 -2.49 -25.67 -12.23
CA PRO A 35 -2.29 -27.11 -12.10
C PRO A 35 -2.30 -27.69 -13.50
N ALA A 36 -1.16 -28.27 -13.89
CA ALA A 36 -0.96 -28.80 -15.22
C ALA A 36 -2.22 -29.57 -15.55
N ALA A 37 -2.87 -29.22 -16.66
CA ALA A 37 -3.96 -30.01 -17.19
C ALA A 37 -3.36 -31.40 -17.41
N ALA A 38 -3.48 -32.25 -16.40
CA ALA A 38 -2.98 -33.59 -16.42
C ALA A 38 -3.63 -34.21 -17.65
N GLY A 39 -2.80 -34.63 -18.61
CA GLY A 39 -3.20 -35.22 -19.88
C GLY A 39 -3.87 -36.58 -19.73
N ALA A 40 -4.74 -36.74 -18.74
CA ALA A 40 -5.69 -37.82 -18.68
C ALA A 40 -7.02 -37.31 -19.22
N SER A 41 -7.53 -38.01 -20.21
CA SER A 41 -8.88 -37.94 -20.77
C SER A 41 -9.94 -38.19 -19.69
N ALA A 42 -10.01 -37.35 -18.66
CA ALA A 42 -11.07 -37.35 -17.70
C ALA A 42 -12.34 -36.86 -18.42
N PRO A 43 -13.47 -37.56 -18.24
CA PRO A 43 -14.71 -37.21 -18.91
C PRO A 43 -15.02 -35.74 -18.66
N ARG A 44 -15.40 -35.07 -19.75
CA ARG A 44 -15.72 -33.65 -19.89
C ARG A 44 -16.87 -33.31 -18.92
N ALA A 45 -16.56 -33.18 -17.64
CA ALA A 45 -17.49 -32.71 -16.65
C ALA A 45 -17.88 -31.30 -17.09
N THR A 46 -19.12 -31.17 -17.56
CA THR A 46 -19.74 -29.88 -17.85
C THR A 46 -19.40 -28.94 -16.70
N PRO A 47 -18.81 -27.76 -16.97
CA PRO A 47 -18.53 -26.80 -15.93
C PRO A 47 -19.87 -26.37 -15.37
N GLY A 48 -20.28 -27.02 -14.27
CA GLY A 48 -21.33 -26.51 -13.42
C GLY A 48 -20.96 -25.07 -13.04
N PRO A 49 -21.93 -24.19 -12.79
CA PRO A 49 -21.65 -22.83 -12.39
C PRO A 49 -20.72 -22.91 -11.18
N ALA A 50 -19.44 -22.60 -11.40
CA ALA A 50 -18.46 -22.53 -10.34
C ALA A 50 -19.01 -21.42 -9.45
N THR A 51 -19.66 -21.81 -8.36
CA THR A 51 -20.15 -20.87 -7.36
C THR A 51 -18.90 -20.20 -6.86
N ASP A 52 -18.64 -19.01 -7.39
CA ASP A 52 -17.46 -18.20 -7.20
C ASP A 52 -17.50 -17.72 -5.76
N ARG A 53 -17.15 -18.63 -4.84
CA ARG A 53 -17.30 -18.45 -3.41
C ARG A 53 -16.33 -17.33 -3.07
N ARG A 54 -16.87 -16.12 -2.89
CA ARG A 54 -16.11 -14.90 -2.60
C ARG A 54 -15.15 -15.18 -1.45
N VAL A 55 -13.89 -15.43 -1.78
CA VAL A 55 -12.87 -15.71 -0.77
C VAL A 55 -12.49 -14.39 -0.11
N PHE A 56 -12.53 -14.37 1.22
CA PHE A 56 -12.04 -13.26 2.02
C PHE A 56 -10.55 -12.99 1.72
N GLY A 57 -10.28 -11.92 0.97
CA GLY A 57 -8.93 -11.52 0.53
C GLY A 57 -8.30 -10.42 1.39
N PRO A 58 -7.07 -9.98 1.08
CA PRO A 58 -6.38 -8.92 1.83
C PRO A 58 -7.14 -7.59 1.83
N GLY A 59 -7.88 -7.27 0.76
CA GLY A 59 -8.69 -6.05 0.72
C GLY A 59 -9.89 -6.06 1.69
N ALA A 60 -10.52 -7.23 1.89
CA ALA A 60 -11.59 -7.38 2.87
C ALA A 60 -11.04 -7.33 4.31
N ALA A 61 -9.88 -7.96 4.53
CA ALA A 61 -9.15 -7.86 5.80
C ALA A 61 -8.74 -6.40 6.11
N LEU A 62 -8.25 -5.66 5.11
CA LEU A 62 -7.93 -4.25 5.23
C LEU A 62 -9.16 -3.43 5.64
N ALA A 63 -10.30 -3.62 4.97
CA ALA A 63 -11.54 -2.93 5.32
C ALA A 63 -11.99 -3.24 6.77
N ALA A 64 -11.85 -4.50 7.22
CA ALA A 64 -12.12 -4.87 8.60
C ALA A 64 -11.17 -4.17 9.59
N VAL A 65 -9.87 -4.10 9.29
CA VAL A 65 -8.91 -3.36 10.14
C VAL A 65 -9.21 -1.86 10.18
N VAL A 66 -9.58 -1.24 9.05
CA VAL A 66 -10.01 0.16 9.00
C VAL A 66 -11.25 0.38 9.88
N ALA A 67 -12.23 -0.52 9.82
CA ALA A 67 -13.41 -0.45 10.69
C ALA A 67 -13.03 -0.57 12.17
N LEU A 68 -12.12 -1.47 12.53
CA LEU A 68 -11.61 -1.61 13.91
C LEU A 68 -10.85 -0.36 14.37
N ILE A 69 -10.09 0.29 13.50
CA ILE A 69 -9.41 1.56 13.80
C ILE A 69 -10.44 2.65 14.11
N TYR A 70 -11.47 2.84 13.28
CA TYR A 70 -12.51 3.84 13.56
C TYR A 70 -13.36 3.50 14.79
N LEU A 71 -13.61 2.21 15.04
CA LEU A 71 -14.25 1.78 16.28
C LEU A 71 -13.39 2.16 17.49
N ASN A 72 -12.08 1.90 17.44
CA ASN A 72 -11.16 2.34 18.49
C ASN A 72 -11.23 3.86 18.72
N GLN A 73 -11.28 4.65 17.64
CA GLN A 73 -11.38 6.11 17.73
C GLN A 73 -12.68 6.59 18.38
N LEU A 74 -13.79 5.93 18.08
CA LEU A 74 -15.06 6.21 18.73
C LEU A 74 -15.01 5.88 20.23
N LEU A 75 -14.42 4.73 20.59
CA LEU A 75 -14.24 4.32 21.99
C LEU A 75 -13.29 5.27 22.74
N PHE A 76 -12.23 5.74 22.10
CA PHE A 76 -11.32 6.76 22.62
C PHE A 76 -12.05 8.07 22.90
N ALA A 77 -12.87 8.55 21.96
CA ALA A 77 -13.63 9.78 22.15
C ALA A 77 -14.60 9.66 23.34
N VAL A 78 -15.25 8.50 23.50
CA VAL A 78 -16.09 8.20 24.68
C VAL A 78 -15.27 8.19 25.97
N TYR A 79 -14.11 7.53 25.98
CA TYR A 79 -13.21 7.47 27.13
C TYR A 79 -12.77 8.86 27.58
N VAL A 80 -12.25 9.68 26.66
CA VAL A 80 -11.78 11.03 26.96
C VAL A 80 -12.93 11.90 27.46
N LEU A 81 -14.11 11.80 26.85
CA LEU A 81 -15.28 12.57 27.31
C LEU A 81 -15.71 12.17 28.73
N ARG A 82 -15.70 10.88 29.06
CA ARG A 82 -16.20 10.37 30.35
C ARG A 82 -15.20 10.45 31.49
N VAL A 83 -13.93 10.19 31.22
CA VAL A 83 -12.88 10.09 32.25
C VAL A 83 -12.08 11.38 32.37
N HIS A 84 -11.89 12.10 31.26
CA HIS A 84 -11.05 13.31 31.21
C HIS A 84 -11.86 14.57 30.85
N GLY A 85 -13.19 14.51 30.84
CA GLY A 85 -14.06 15.66 30.56
C GLY A 85 -13.90 16.24 29.16
N GLY A 86 -13.36 15.47 28.21
CA GLY A 86 -13.03 15.95 26.86
C GLY A 86 -11.59 16.46 26.70
N ASP A 87 -10.84 16.61 27.80
CA ASP A 87 -9.47 17.09 27.77
C ASP A 87 -8.48 15.98 27.40
N THR A 88 -7.68 16.22 26.36
CA THR A 88 -6.64 15.30 25.89
C THR A 88 -5.25 15.68 26.39
N SER A 89 -5.10 16.76 27.17
CA SER A 89 -3.80 17.28 27.64
C SER A 89 -2.98 16.25 28.42
N PHE A 90 -3.63 15.31 29.10
CA PHE A 90 -2.97 14.24 29.86
C PHE A 90 -2.08 13.35 28.98
N VAL A 91 -2.40 13.19 27.69
CA VAL A 91 -1.66 12.38 26.73
C VAL A 91 -1.04 13.23 25.61
N ALA A 92 -1.73 14.27 25.14
CA ALA A 92 -1.28 15.11 24.03
C ALA A 92 0.04 15.83 24.31
N ARG A 93 0.34 16.14 25.58
CA ARG A 93 1.59 16.80 26.00
C ARG A 93 2.87 16.02 25.66
N TYR A 94 2.76 14.73 25.35
CA TYR A 94 3.90 13.87 24.96
C TYR A 94 4.10 13.79 23.45
N LEU A 95 3.19 14.33 22.64
CA LEU A 95 3.19 14.20 21.18
C LEU A 95 3.38 15.57 20.49
N PRO A 96 3.84 15.58 19.23
CA PRO A 96 3.86 16.79 18.43
C PRO A 96 2.46 17.40 18.25
N PRO A 97 2.36 18.70 17.90
CA PRO A 97 1.09 19.33 17.58
C PRO A 97 0.34 18.62 16.45
N GLY A 98 -0.99 18.69 16.48
CA GLY A 98 -1.86 18.14 15.43
C GLY A 98 -2.41 16.74 15.71
N TRP A 99 -2.14 16.18 16.90
CA TRP A 99 -2.78 14.98 17.42
C TRP A 99 -4.02 15.33 18.27
N PHE A 100 -4.94 14.36 18.38
CA PHE A 100 -6.05 14.38 19.34
C PHE A 100 -7.11 15.48 19.15
N ALA A 101 -7.49 15.79 17.92
CA ALA A 101 -8.70 16.58 17.66
C ALA A 101 -9.95 15.69 17.86
N THR A 102 -10.41 15.58 19.11
CA THR A 102 -11.54 14.73 19.51
C THR A 102 -12.87 15.22 18.95
N ALA A 103 -13.73 14.29 18.55
CA ALA A 103 -15.11 14.59 18.18
C ALA A 103 -16.02 14.54 19.41
N ASP A 104 -16.93 15.50 19.52
CA ASP A 104 -17.89 15.61 20.62
C ASP A 104 -19.36 15.63 20.12
N GLY A 105 -19.59 15.09 18.91
CA GLY A 105 -20.91 15.06 18.29
C GLY A 105 -21.95 14.24 19.06
N GLY A 106 -23.24 14.41 18.70
CA GLY A 106 -24.37 13.81 19.41
C GLY A 106 -24.29 12.29 19.59
N LEU A 107 -23.74 11.55 18.62
CA LEU A 107 -23.52 10.10 18.75
C LEU A 107 -22.51 9.77 19.86
N VAL A 108 -21.37 10.46 19.91
CA VAL A 108 -20.33 10.26 20.93
C VAL A 108 -20.89 10.55 22.31
N ARG A 109 -21.62 11.68 22.46
CA ARG A 109 -22.26 12.06 23.72
C ARG A 109 -23.31 11.03 24.16
N ARG A 110 -24.11 10.50 23.23
CA ARG A 110 -25.09 9.43 23.52
C ARG A 110 -24.41 8.15 23.98
N LEU A 111 -23.37 7.69 23.28
CA LEU A 111 -22.63 6.48 23.67
C LEU A 111 -21.96 6.66 25.02
N ALA A 112 -21.36 7.83 25.26
CA ALA A 112 -20.75 8.18 26.53
C ALA A 112 -21.74 8.15 27.69
N ALA A 113 -22.96 8.63 27.50
CA ALA A 113 -24.01 8.60 28.53
C ALA A 113 -24.43 7.17 28.93
N HIS A 114 -24.25 6.19 28.04
CA HIS A 114 -24.64 4.80 28.27
C HIS A 114 -23.45 3.88 28.60
N MET A 115 -22.23 4.40 28.76
CA MET A 115 -21.06 3.60 29.09
C MET A 115 -20.92 3.48 30.62
N PRO A 116 -21.21 2.31 31.22
CA PRO A 116 -21.28 2.17 32.68
C PRO A 116 -19.91 2.17 33.36
N VAL A 117 -18.88 1.65 32.67
CA VAL A 117 -17.51 1.53 33.20
C VAL A 117 -16.53 2.10 32.16
N PRO A 118 -16.49 3.44 31.99
CA PRO A 118 -15.68 4.07 30.95
C PRO A 118 -14.18 3.82 31.09
N GLU A 119 -13.68 3.51 32.29
CA GLU A 119 -12.28 3.22 32.58
C GLU A 119 -11.76 1.98 31.83
N LEU A 120 -12.65 1.02 31.52
CA LEU A 120 -12.29 -0.16 30.70
C LEU A 120 -11.90 0.21 29.27
N LEU A 121 -12.23 1.43 28.82
CA LEU A 121 -11.84 1.94 27.50
C LEU A 121 -10.45 2.56 27.50
N ALA A 122 -9.74 2.62 28.62
CA ALA A 122 -8.38 3.17 28.66
C ALA A 122 -7.44 2.56 27.59
N PRO A 123 -7.48 1.25 27.24
CA PRO A 123 -6.67 0.68 26.17
C PRO A 123 -6.90 1.28 24.78
N SER A 124 -8.01 1.99 24.57
CA SER A 124 -8.25 2.70 23.30
C SER A 124 -7.29 3.88 23.07
N VAL A 125 -6.66 4.38 24.13
CA VAL A 125 -5.63 5.41 24.08
C VAL A 125 -4.30 4.77 23.68
N LEU A 126 -3.88 5.03 22.43
CA LEU A 126 -2.61 4.63 21.79
C LEU A 126 -2.41 3.12 21.59
N ARG A 127 -2.72 2.30 22.59
CA ARG A 127 -2.42 0.85 22.68
C ARG A 127 -3.07 0.00 21.60
N VAL A 128 -4.40 0.01 21.50
CA VAL A 128 -5.10 -0.74 20.45
C VAL A 128 -4.64 -0.30 19.06
N GLN A 129 -4.37 0.99 18.88
CA GLN A 129 -3.87 1.49 17.61
C GLN A 129 -2.44 1.03 17.30
N ALA A 130 -1.56 0.98 18.29
CA ALA A 130 -0.20 0.45 18.14
C ALA A 130 -0.21 -1.00 17.64
N PHE A 131 -1.22 -1.79 18.01
CA PHE A 131 -1.45 -3.11 17.44
C PHE A 131 -1.99 -3.05 15.99
N LEU A 132 -3.01 -2.24 15.72
CA LEU A 132 -3.76 -2.25 14.45
C LEU A 132 -3.06 -1.55 13.27
N GLU A 133 -2.12 -0.64 13.52
CA GLU A 133 -1.48 0.11 12.44
C GLU A 133 -0.61 -0.78 11.53
N LEU A 134 0.10 -1.76 12.08
CA LEU A 134 0.93 -2.66 11.28
C LEU A 134 0.11 -3.51 10.29
N PRO A 135 -0.97 -4.21 10.69
CA PRO A 135 -1.81 -4.93 9.75
C PRO A 135 -2.49 -3.99 8.77
N PHE A 136 -2.86 -2.76 9.17
CA PHE A 136 -3.38 -1.77 8.23
C PHE A 136 -2.41 -1.51 7.07
N VAL A 137 -1.15 -1.19 7.36
CA VAL A 137 -0.16 -0.88 6.31
C VAL A 137 0.20 -2.11 5.48
N LEU A 138 0.46 -3.26 6.12
CA LEU A 138 0.86 -4.47 5.39
C LEU A 138 -0.29 -5.07 4.57
N LEU A 139 -1.54 -4.98 5.02
CA LEU A 139 -2.71 -5.41 4.23
C LEU A 139 -3.00 -4.44 3.08
N ALA A 140 -2.74 -3.13 3.24
CA ALA A 140 -2.78 -2.18 2.13
C ALA A 140 -1.76 -2.58 1.05
N PHE A 141 -0.51 -2.87 1.44
CA PHE A 141 0.53 -3.33 0.53
C PHE A 141 0.16 -4.65 -0.17
N ALA A 142 -0.34 -5.62 0.59
CA ALA A 142 -0.80 -6.90 0.07
C ALA A 142 -1.96 -6.74 -0.93
N THR A 143 -2.87 -5.80 -0.67
CA THR A 143 -4.00 -5.48 -1.54
C THR A 143 -3.50 -4.88 -2.87
N VAL A 144 -2.57 -3.93 -2.81
CA VAL A 144 -1.93 -3.33 -4.00
C VAL A 144 -1.22 -4.40 -4.82
N LEU A 145 -0.37 -5.23 -4.20
CA LEU A 145 0.30 -6.33 -4.89
C LEU A 145 -0.68 -7.29 -5.55
N ARG A 146 -1.77 -7.65 -4.85
CA ARG A 146 -2.80 -8.53 -5.40
C ARG A 146 -3.52 -7.91 -6.60
N TRP A 147 -3.78 -6.60 -6.58
CA TRP A 147 -4.40 -5.91 -7.71
C TRP A 147 -3.51 -5.85 -8.93
N LEU A 148 -2.20 -5.73 -8.74
CA LEU A 148 -1.21 -5.74 -9.82
C LEU A 148 -1.01 -7.16 -10.38
N ASP A 149 -0.66 -8.11 -9.51
CA ASP A 149 -0.38 -9.50 -9.85
C ASP A 149 -0.66 -10.41 -8.64
N ALA A 150 -1.75 -11.18 -8.73
CA ALA A 150 -2.14 -12.12 -7.68
C ALA A 150 -1.09 -13.24 -7.44
N GLY A 151 -0.34 -13.64 -8.46
CA GLY A 151 0.75 -14.59 -8.34
C GLY A 151 1.94 -14.00 -7.59
N LEU A 152 2.31 -12.76 -7.91
CA LEU A 152 3.35 -12.02 -7.19
C LEU A 152 2.97 -11.83 -5.72
N TYR A 153 1.73 -11.40 -5.44
CA TYR A 153 1.19 -11.33 -4.08
C TYR A 153 1.38 -12.65 -3.32
N ARG A 154 0.97 -13.79 -3.90
CA ARG A 154 1.11 -15.09 -3.24
C ARG A 154 2.57 -15.44 -2.95
N ARG A 155 3.48 -15.19 -3.89
CA ARG A 155 4.93 -15.43 -3.70
C ARG A 155 5.48 -14.56 -2.57
N VAL A 156 5.20 -13.26 -2.60
CA VAL A 156 5.64 -12.32 -1.56
C VAL A 156 5.06 -12.71 -0.20
N ALA A 157 3.76 -12.94 -0.11
CA ALA A 157 3.04 -13.26 1.13
C ALA A 157 3.49 -14.57 1.80
N ARG A 158 4.08 -15.49 1.02
CA ARG A 158 4.63 -16.77 1.53
C ARG A 158 6.15 -16.74 1.70
N SER A 159 6.80 -15.61 1.45
CA SER A 159 8.24 -15.45 1.55
C SER A 159 8.67 -14.80 2.87
N ALA A 160 9.98 -14.77 3.11
CA ALA A 160 10.58 -14.03 4.23
C ALA A 160 10.43 -12.51 4.12
N LEU A 161 10.00 -11.95 2.98
CA LEU A 161 9.86 -10.50 2.84
C LEU A 161 8.80 -9.90 3.76
N VAL A 162 7.69 -10.60 4.01
CA VAL A 162 6.63 -10.10 4.91
C VAL A 162 7.10 -10.02 6.37
N PRO A 163 7.69 -11.07 6.98
CA PRO A 163 8.23 -10.94 8.33
C PRO A 163 9.41 -9.95 8.40
N LEU A 164 10.24 -9.83 7.36
CA LEU A 164 11.29 -8.79 7.32
C LEU A 164 10.69 -7.37 7.30
N ALA A 165 9.63 -7.14 6.52
CA ALA A 165 8.93 -5.86 6.50
C ALA A 165 8.27 -5.56 7.86
N ALA A 166 7.60 -6.54 8.46
CA ALA A 166 7.01 -6.40 9.79
C ALA A 166 8.07 -6.05 10.85
N ALA A 167 9.23 -6.71 10.82
CA ALA A 167 10.34 -6.41 11.71
C ALA A 167 10.91 -5.01 11.48
N SER A 168 11.17 -4.62 10.21
CA SER A 168 11.68 -3.29 9.88
C SER A 168 10.72 -2.17 10.28
N TYR A 169 9.42 -2.38 10.09
CA TYR A 169 8.40 -1.38 10.41
C TYR A 169 8.25 -1.24 11.93
N THR A 170 8.31 -2.37 12.64
CA THR A 170 8.31 -2.41 14.10
C THR A 170 9.54 -1.73 14.68
N ALA A 171 10.72 -1.96 14.10
CA ALA A 171 11.94 -1.26 14.52
C ALA A 171 11.81 0.26 14.37
N ALA A 172 11.33 0.75 13.22
CA ALA A 172 11.09 2.17 13.01
C ALA A 172 10.05 2.74 13.99
N PHE A 173 8.94 2.03 14.22
CA PHE A 173 7.94 2.40 15.22
C PHE A 173 8.54 2.49 16.62
N CYS A 174 9.22 1.44 17.09
CA CYS A 174 9.79 1.40 18.44
C CYS A 174 10.82 2.51 18.66
N LEU A 175 11.62 2.87 17.65
CA LEU A 175 12.57 3.98 17.75
C LEU A 175 11.85 5.31 17.95
N VAL A 176 10.81 5.59 17.15
CA VAL A 176 10.01 6.82 17.25
C VAL A 176 9.26 6.86 18.59
N GLU A 177 8.62 5.77 18.97
CA GLU A 177 7.86 5.64 20.22
C GLU A 177 8.76 5.82 21.45
N TRP A 178 9.99 5.31 21.39
CA TRP A 178 10.97 5.44 22.47
C TRP A 178 11.58 6.84 22.59
N ASP A 179 11.56 7.62 21.52
CA ASP A 179 11.99 9.04 21.52
C ASP A 179 10.83 9.93 22.00
N LEU A 180 9.60 9.62 21.57
CA LEU A 180 8.35 10.29 21.95
C LEU A 180 7.66 9.60 23.13
N ARG A 181 8.41 9.33 24.20
CA ARG A 181 7.90 8.52 25.32
C ARG A 181 6.66 9.14 25.94
N ASN A 182 5.62 8.34 26.01
CA ASN A 182 4.40 8.60 26.76
C ASN A 182 4.18 7.49 27.83
N PRO A 183 3.19 7.63 28.73
CA PRO A 183 2.94 6.65 29.79
C PRO A 183 2.64 5.22 29.31
N TYR A 184 2.29 5.03 28.04
CA TYR A 184 1.91 3.75 27.44
C TYR A 184 3.00 3.17 26.52
N THR A 185 4.16 3.82 26.38
CA THR A 185 5.28 3.42 25.50
C THR A 185 5.59 1.92 25.55
N VAL A 186 5.66 1.35 26.76
CA VAL A 186 6.01 -0.07 26.95
C VAL A 186 4.91 -0.99 26.41
N ASP A 187 3.65 -0.66 26.69
CA ASP A 187 2.49 -1.39 26.18
C ASP A 187 2.42 -1.29 24.65
N ASP A 188 2.64 -0.09 24.10
CA ASP A 188 2.60 0.18 22.66
C ASP A 188 3.67 -0.62 21.91
N ILE A 189 4.89 -0.67 22.45
CA ILE A 189 5.98 -1.51 21.92
C ILE A 189 5.62 -2.99 22.00
N ALA A 190 5.12 -3.47 23.14
CA ALA A 190 4.76 -4.87 23.32
C ALA A 190 3.64 -5.29 22.34
N LEU A 191 2.62 -4.46 22.19
CA LEU A 191 1.51 -4.67 21.24
C LEU A 191 1.97 -4.59 19.79
N ARG A 192 2.90 -3.68 19.45
CA ARG A 192 3.51 -3.64 18.12
C ARG A 192 4.28 -4.91 17.81
N VAL A 193 5.09 -5.41 18.76
CA VAL A 193 5.84 -6.66 18.59
C VAL A 193 4.89 -7.84 18.40
N LEU A 194 3.83 -7.93 19.21
CA LEU A 194 2.80 -8.95 19.02
C LEU A 194 2.15 -8.85 17.63
N SER A 195 1.82 -7.63 17.20
CA SER A 195 1.28 -7.38 15.86
C SER A 195 2.25 -7.81 14.76
N ALA A 196 3.55 -7.63 14.95
CA ALA A 196 4.60 -8.04 14.02
C ALA A 196 4.74 -9.57 13.89
N LEU A 197 4.36 -10.32 14.93
CA LEU A 197 4.30 -11.77 14.89
C LEU A 197 3.01 -12.27 14.22
N VAL A 198 1.86 -11.66 14.54
CA VAL A 198 0.54 -12.10 14.07
C VAL A 198 0.28 -11.72 12.61
N THR A 199 0.66 -10.51 12.21
CA THR A 199 0.33 -9.95 10.88
C THR A 199 0.92 -10.77 9.71
N PRO A 200 2.20 -11.20 9.73
CA PRO A 200 2.74 -12.06 8.67
C PRO A 200 2.00 -13.39 8.54
N VAL A 201 1.60 -14.00 9.67
CA VAL A 201 0.82 -15.25 9.68
C VAL A 201 -0.54 -15.03 9.03
N LEU A 202 -1.24 -13.95 9.39
CA LEU A 202 -2.51 -13.58 8.77
C LEU A 202 -2.37 -13.41 7.25
N ILE A 203 -1.38 -12.65 6.78
CA ILE A 203 -1.14 -12.41 5.35
C ILE A 203 -0.85 -13.72 4.61
N ARG A 204 -0.05 -14.60 5.21
CA ARG A 204 0.26 -15.93 4.65
C ARG A 204 -1.00 -16.80 4.55
N VAL A 205 -1.86 -16.79 5.57
CA VAL A 205 -3.14 -17.53 5.56
C VAL A 205 -4.07 -17.02 4.47
N LEU A 206 -4.21 -15.69 4.34
CA LEU A 206 -5.02 -15.07 3.28
C LEU A 206 -4.49 -15.44 1.88
N ALA A 207 -3.17 -15.44 1.70
CA ALA A 207 -2.54 -15.87 0.45
C ALA A 207 -2.68 -17.39 0.19
N GLY A 208 -2.85 -18.20 1.25
CA GLY A 208 -3.16 -19.62 1.18
C GLY A 208 -4.53 -19.91 0.56
N ARG A 209 -5.51 -19.04 0.83
CA ARG A 209 -6.90 -19.17 0.36
C ARG A 209 -7.11 -18.64 -1.06
N GLU A 210 -6.16 -17.89 -1.59
CA GLU A 210 -6.28 -17.26 -2.91
C GLU A 210 -6.13 -18.29 -4.05
N ARG A 211 -7.21 -18.47 -4.82
CA ARG A 211 -7.28 -19.39 -5.97
C ARG A 211 -7.58 -18.70 -7.30
N GLY A 212 -7.58 -17.36 -7.31
CA GLY A 212 -7.97 -16.57 -8.47
C GLY A 212 -7.04 -16.76 -9.68
N PRO A 213 -7.59 -16.73 -10.91
CA PRO A 213 -6.82 -16.87 -12.13
C PRO A 213 -5.84 -15.70 -12.29
N LEU A 214 -4.66 -15.99 -12.87
CA LEU A 214 -3.73 -14.95 -13.28
C LEU A 214 -4.33 -14.23 -14.49
N ARG A 215 -4.45 -12.90 -14.38
CA ARG A 215 -4.90 -12.07 -15.50
C ARG A 215 -3.69 -11.62 -16.31
N PRO A 216 -3.76 -11.66 -17.65
CA PRO A 216 -2.70 -11.11 -18.47
C PRO A 216 -2.56 -9.60 -18.22
N VAL A 217 -1.33 -9.13 -18.23
CA VAL A 217 -1.02 -7.70 -18.16
C VAL A 217 -1.55 -7.02 -19.43
N SER A 218 -2.21 -5.88 -19.25
CA SER A 218 -2.69 -5.03 -20.35
C SER A 218 -2.55 -3.55 -19.95
N ALA A 219 -2.44 -2.66 -20.94
CA ALA A 219 -2.34 -1.22 -20.70
C ALA A 219 -3.54 -0.68 -19.91
N ARG A 220 -4.76 -1.05 -20.33
CA ARG A 220 -5.99 -0.72 -19.60
C ARG A 220 -5.98 -1.22 -18.16
N GLY A 221 -5.51 -2.45 -17.94
CA GLY A 221 -5.39 -3.02 -16.60
C GLY A 221 -4.44 -2.22 -15.71
N LEU A 222 -3.29 -1.80 -16.24
CA LEU A 222 -2.32 -0.98 -15.51
C LEU A 222 -2.82 0.45 -15.25
N LEU A 223 -3.55 1.07 -16.19
CA LEU A 223 -4.18 2.38 -15.97
C LEU A 223 -5.22 2.31 -14.85
N LEU A 224 -6.11 1.31 -14.89
CA LEU A 224 -7.09 1.09 -13.82
C LEU A 224 -6.42 0.76 -12.48
N PHE A 225 -5.27 0.06 -12.51
CA PHE A 225 -4.43 -0.14 -11.33
C PHE A 225 -3.90 1.19 -10.78
N GLY A 226 -3.36 2.07 -11.63
CA GLY A 226 -2.87 3.40 -11.23
C GLY A 226 -3.96 4.26 -10.59
N VAL A 227 -5.17 4.27 -11.18
CA VAL A 227 -6.35 4.95 -10.62
C VAL A 227 -6.76 4.33 -9.27
N SER A 228 -6.74 2.99 -9.17
CA SER A 228 -7.03 2.30 -7.90
C SER A 228 -6.01 2.63 -6.82
N LEU A 229 -4.73 2.80 -7.19
CA LEU A 229 -3.65 3.14 -6.27
C LEU A 229 -3.81 4.56 -5.72
N TRP A 230 -4.14 5.52 -6.58
CA TRP A 230 -4.48 6.87 -6.15
C TRP A 230 -5.65 6.87 -5.16
N ALA A 231 -6.74 6.21 -5.52
CA ALA A 231 -7.94 6.16 -4.70
C ALA A 231 -7.68 5.49 -3.34
N LEU A 232 -6.98 4.36 -3.31
CA LEU A 232 -6.60 3.70 -2.06
C LEU A 232 -5.65 4.58 -1.24
N GLY A 233 -4.66 5.22 -1.87
CA GLY A 233 -3.73 6.12 -1.19
C GLY A 233 -4.44 7.30 -0.53
N SER A 234 -5.42 7.90 -1.23
CA SER A 234 -6.24 8.99 -0.68
C SER A 234 -7.05 8.52 0.53
N LEU A 235 -7.64 7.31 0.47
CA LEU A 235 -8.34 6.72 1.62
C LEU A 235 -7.40 6.45 2.80
N VAL A 236 -6.20 5.95 2.53
CA VAL A 236 -5.17 5.75 3.57
C VAL A 236 -4.80 7.08 4.23
N LEU A 237 -4.66 8.17 3.47
CA LEU A 237 -4.39 9.50 4.01
C LEU A 237 -5.55 10.05 4.84
N VAL A 238 -6.82 9.78 4.45
CA VAL A 238 -7.99 10.12 5.27
C VAL A 238 -7.97 9.34 6.59
N VAL A 239 -7.74 8.03 6.55
CA VAL A 239 -7.64 7.20 7.76
C VAL A 239 -6.48 7.69 8.63
N TYR A 240 -5.35 8.03 8.03
CA TYR A 240 -4.19 8.56 8.73
C TYR A 240 -4.53 9.85 9.48
N ASP A 241 -5.06 10.85 8.77
CA ASP A 241 -5.40 12.17 9.33
C ASP A 241 -6.49 12.06 10.39
N THR A 242 -7.59 11.37 10.09
CA THR A 242 -8.80 11.38 10.93
C THR A 242 -8.79 10.34 12.05
N ALA A 243 -8.06 9.24 11.88
CA ALA A 243 -8.09 8.14 12.84
C ALA A 243 -6.72 7.84 13.43
N LEU A 244 -5.67 7.66 12.63
CA LEU A 244 -4.36 7.31 13.18
C LEU A 244 -3.70 8.46 13.97
N LEU A 245 -4.13 9.70 13.76
CA LEU A 245 -3.72 10.84 14.59
C LEU A 245 -4.73 11.21 15.68
N TYR A 246 -5.74 10.36 15.92
CA TYR A 246 -6.84 10.61 16.85
C TYR A 246 -7.64 11.90 16.58
N ASN A 247 -7.73 12.32 15.31
CA ASN A 247 -8.43 13.55 14.93
C ASN A 247 -9.85 13.29 14.38
N LEU A 248 -10.68 12.58 15.14
CA LEU A 248 -12.01 12.18 14.68
C LEU A 248 -12.90 13.38 14.31
N SER A 249 -12.68 14.56 14.89
CA SER A 249 -13.43 15.78 14.55
C SER A 249 -13.20 16.24 13.10
N ARG A 250 -12.05 15.88 12.50
CA ARG A 250 -11.75 16.20 11.09
C ARG A 250 -12.50 15.32 10.11
N LEU A 251 -13.14 14.24 10.57
CA LEU A 251 -13.83 13.29 9.69
C LEU A 251 -14.85 13.98 8.79
N GLY A 252 -15.68 14.88 9.36
CA GLY A 252 -16.71 15.59 8.60
C GLY A 252 -16.16 16.35 7.39
N GLY A 253 -15.03 17.04 7.55
CA GLY A 253 -14.36 17.76 6.46
C GLY A 253 -13.70 16.84 5.42
N ARG A 254 -13.41 15.58 5.78
CA ARG A 254 -12.77 14.58 4.91
C ARG A 254 -13.75 13.61 4.24
N LEU A 255 -15.02 13.61 4.64
CA LEU A 255 -16.04 12.73 4.05
C LEU A 255 -16.18 12.89 2.53
N PRO A 256 -16.18 14.12 1.95
CA PRO A 256 -16.25 14.27 0.49
C PRO A 256 -15.08 13.60 -0.23
N ASP A 257 -13.86 13.83 0.24
CA ASP A 257 -12.64 13.22 -0.32
C ASP A 257 -12.69 11.68 -0.22
N ALA A 258 -13.11 11.16 0.93
CA ALA A 258 -13.26 9.74 1.16
C ALA A 258 -14.34 9.11 0.25
N ALA A 259 -15.49 9.77 0.10
CA ALA A 259 -16.56 9.30 -0.76
C ALA A 259 -16.14 9.30 -2.24
N LEU A 260 -15.47 10.36 -2.70
CA LEU A 260 -14.91 10.42 -4.05
C LEU A 260 -13.90 9.29 -4.29
N ALA A 261 -12.95 9.11 -3.38
CA ALA A 261 -11.95 8.07 -3.49
C ALA A 261 -12.57 6.66 -3.47
N LEU A 262 -13.57 6.42 -2.62
CA LEU A 262 -14.34 5.16 -2.62
C LEU A 262 -15.08 4.93 -3.93
N ALA A 263 -15.74 5.96 -4.47
CA ALA A 263 -16.46 5.86 -5.74
C ALA A 263 -15.50 5.57 -6.91
N VAL A 264 -14.36 6.27 -6.97
CA VAL A 264 -13.31 6.04 -7.97
C VAL A 264 -12.73 4.64 -7.83
N LEU A 265 -12.45 4.19 -6.61
CA LEU A 265 -11.95 2.83 -6.36
C LEU A 265 -12.97 1.79 -6.81
N ALA A 266 -14.23 1.91 -6.38
CA ALA A 266 -15.31 1.00 -6.75
C ALA A 266 -15.49 0.94 -8.28
N GLY A 267 -15.53 2.10 -8.94
CA GLY A 267 -15.62 2.21 -10.40
C GLY A 267 -14.43 1.57 -11.11
N ALA A 268 -13.20 1.83 -10.67
CA ALA A 268 -12.00 1.24 -11.25
C ALA A 268 -11.96 -0.29 -11.04
N ARG A 269 -12.35 -0.78 -9.86
CA ARG A 269 -12.41 -2.22 -9.56
C ARG A 269 -13.52 -2.92 -10.34
N TYR A 270 -14.67 -2.27 -10.49
CA TYR A 270 -15.78 -2.74 -11.32
C TYR A 270 -15.36 -2.80 -12.80
N ALA A 271 -14.77 -1.74 -13.34
CA ALA A 271 -14.27 -1.71 -14.71
C ALA A 271 -13.20 -2.79 -14.96
N ALA A 272 -12.35 -3.05 -13.97
CA ALA A 272 -11.37 -4.12 -14.03
C ALA A 272 -12.00 -5.52 -13.98
N SER A 273 -13.12 -5.71 -13.27
CA SER A 273 -13.80 -7.02 -13.19
C SER A 273 -14.63 -7.35 -14.42
N TYR A 274 -15.28 -6.36 -15.04
CA TYR A 274 -16.19 -6.53 -16.18
C TYR A 274 -15.52 -6.34 -17.55
N GLY A 275 -14.35 -5.71 -17.61
CA GLY A 275 -13.63 -5.52 -18.86
C GLY A 275 -13.30 -6.88 -19.50
N ARG A 276 -13.66 -7.04 -20.78
CA ARG A 276 -13.07 -8.10 -21.62
C ARG A 276 -11.56 -8.06 -21.43
N ALA A 277 -10.93 -9.24 -21.36
CA ALA A 277 -9.48 -9.33 -21.33
C ALA A 277 -8.93 -8.45 -22.46
N GLY A 278 -8.24 -7.36 -22.10
CA GLY A 278 -7.70 -6.45 -23.08
C GLY A 278 -6.69 -7.18 -23.96
N ALA A 279 -6.35 -6.57 -25.10
CA ALA A 279 -5.20 -7.03 -25.86
C ALA A 279 -3.99 -7.20 -24.92
N PRO A 280 -3.21 -8.28 -25.06
CA PRO A 280 -1.99 -8.47 -24.29
C PRO A 280 -1.12 -7.21 -24.36
N ALA A 281 -0.47 -6.85 -23.25
CA ALA A 281 0.45 -5.73 -23.23
C ALA A 281 1.55 -5.91 -24.28
N GLY A 282 1.81 -4.85 -25.05
CA GLY A 282 2.99 -4.77 -25.90
C GLY A 282 4.28 -4.69 -25.06
N PRO A 283 5.45 -4.71 -25.73
CA PRO A 283 6.75 -4.80 -25.05
C PRO A 283 7.00 -3.69 -24.03
N ALA A 284 6.69 -2.43 -24.36
CA ALA A 284 6.95 -1.30 -23.46
C ALA A 284 6.06 -1.38 -22.21
N VAL A 285 4.76 -1.62 -22.38
CA VAL A 285 3.81 -1.76 -21.26
C VAL A 285 4.16 -2.96 -20.38
N ALA A 286 4.61 -4.08 -20.97
CA ALA A 286 5.07 -5.24 -20.23
C ALA A 286 6.31 -4.95 -19.39
N THR A 287 7.27 -4.17 -19.92
CA THR A 287 8.45 -3.71 -19.15
C THR A 287 8.05 -2.82 -17.98
N VAL A 288 7.10 -1.90 -18.18
CA VAL A 288 6.55 -1.06 -17.09
C VAL A 288 5.92 -1.90 -16.00
N ALA A 289 5.08 -2.88 -16.36
CA ALA A 289 4.45 -3.78 -15.38
C ALA A 289 5.49 -4.59 -14.59
N ALA A 290 6.50 -5.13 -15.26
CA ALA A 290 7.58 -5.88 -14.62
C ALA A 290 8.41 -5.00 -13.68
N GLY A 291 8.76 -3.79 -14.12
CA GLY A 291 9.45 -2.79 -13.31
C GLY A 291 8.66 -2.40 -12.07
N LEU A 292 7.37 -2.13 -12.23
CA LEU A 292 6.46 -1.79 -11.13
C LEU A 292 6.32 -2.94 -10.11
N GLY A 293 6.14 -4.17 -10.59
CA GLY A 293 6.08 -5.35 -9.71
C GLY A 293 7.37 -5.51 -8.90
N ARG A 294 8.54 -5.38 -9.54
CA ARG A 294 9.85 -5.42 -8.86
C ARG A 294 10.02 -4.29 -7.87
N ALA A 295 9.64 -3.07 -8.23
CA ALA A 295 9.74 -1.90 -7.37
C ALA A 295 8.91 -2.10 -6.10
N LEU A 296 7.68 -2.59 -6.20
CA LEU A 296 6.86 -2.90 -5.03
C LEU A 296 7.51 -3.98 -4.15
N VAL A 297 8.01 -5.07 -4.73
CA VAL A 297 8.68 -6.12 -3.92
C VAL A 297 9.93 -5.59 -3.20
N LEU A 298 10.75 -4.80 -3.88
CA LEU A 298 11.95 -4.20 -3.31
C LEU A 298 11.64 -3.10 -2.29
N PHE A 299 10.56 -2.35 -2.48
CA PHE A 299 10.16 -1.26 -1.58
C PHE A 299 9.50 -1.76 -0.31
N LEU A 300 8.87 -2.95 -0.33
CA LEU A 300 8.10 -3.49 0.79
C LEU A 300 8.84 -3.42 2.13
N VAL A 301 10.07 -3.92 2.21
CA VAL A 301 10.82 -3.98 3.47
C VAL A 301 11.27 -2.58 3.96
N PRO A 302 11.88 -1.72 3.13
CA PRO A 302 12.35 -0.41 3.58
C PRO A 302 11.28 0.70 3.63
N ALA A 303 10.05 0.48 3.13
CA ALA A 303 9.10 1.58 2.91
C ALA A 303 8.88 2.48 4.13
N LEU A 304 8.62 1.89 5.31
CA LEU A 304 8.35 2.67 6.52
C LEU A 304 9.62 3.35 7.03
N ALA A 305 10.76 2.66 6.99
CA ALA A 305 12.05 3.22 7.37
C ALA A 305 12.43 4.42 6.48
N ILE A 306 12.21 4.33 5.16
CA ILE A 306 12.44 5.43 4.22
C ILE A 306 11.52 6.61 4.56
N ARG A 307 10.23 6.37 4.83
CA ARG A 307 9.29 7.42 5.21
C ARG A 307 9.77 8.16 6.46
N TYR A 308 10.03 7.44 7.56
CA TYR A 308 10.49 8.06 8.80
C TYR A 308 11.90 8.66 8.68
N GLY A 309 12.78 8.05 7.89
CA GLY A 309 14.12 8.57 7.64
C GLY A 309 14.11 9.94 6.95
N GLY A 310 13.09 10.21 6.13
CA GLY A 310 12.87 11.52 5.52
C GLY A 310 12.47 12.61 6.52
N SER A 311 11.80 12.26 7.62
CA SER A 311 11.26 13.21 8.61
C SER A 311 12.09 13.33 9.89
N PHE A 312 12.74 12.24 10.33
CA PHE A 312 13.38 12.13 11.65
C PHE A 312 14.88 11.75 11.60
N ALA A 313 15.43 11.47 10.41
CA ALA A 313 16.81 11.03 10.24
C ALA A 313 17.48 11.76 9.07
N GLY A 314 18.34 11.09 8.30
CA GLY A 314 19.00 11.67 7.13
C GLY A 314 18.15 11.60 5.87
N PRO A 315 17.54 12.71 5.38
CA PRO A 315 16.64 12.66 4.22
C PRO A 315 17.37 12.23 2.95
N ALA A 316 18.65 12.62 2.81
CA ALA A 316 19.50 12.19 1.71
C ALA A 316 19.72 10.67 1.68
N LEU A 317 19.84 10.03 2.86
CA LEU A 317 19.98 8.58 2.97
C LEU A 317 18.68 7.87 2.59
N ALA A 318 17.54 8.36 3.07
CA ALA A 318 16.23 7.84 2.70
C ALA A 318 15.97 7.98 1.19
N ALA A 319 16.30 9.12 0.59
CA ALA A 319 16.24 9.34 -0.85
C ALA A 319 17.16 8.39 -1.62
N GLY A 320 18.40 8.19 -1.15
CA GLY A 320 19.36 7.25 -1.73
C GLY A 320 18.85 5.81 -1.71
N ALA A 321 18.26 5.37 -0.59
CA ALA A 321 17.64 4.04 -0.48
C ALA A 321 16.43 3.88 -1.42
N GLY A 322 15.57 4.90 -1.52
CA GLY A 322 14.47 4.93 -2.49
C GLY A 322 14.96 4.85 -3.94
N LEU A 323 16.00 5.61 -4.28
CA LEU A 323 16.61 5.58 -5.60
C LEU A 323 17.22 4.21 -5.91
N LEU A 324 17.90 3.58 -4.95
CA LEU A 324 18.45 2.23 -5.10
C LEU A 324 17.35 1.21 -5.44
N VAL A 325 16.20 1.27 -4.76
CA VAL A 325 15.03 0.42 -5.05
C VAL A 325 14.57 0.60 -6.49
N VAL A 326 14.41 1.84 -6.95
CA VAL A 326 13.98 2.16 -8.32
C VAL A 326 15.00 1.68 -9.35
N LEU A 327 16.28 1.98 -9.16
CA LEU A 327 17.36 1.56 -10.06
C LEU A 327 17.47 0.04 -10.15
N ARG A 328 17.32 -0.68 -9.04
CA ARG A 328 17.33 -2.15 -9.06
C ARG A 328 16.10 -2.75 -9.70
N ALA A 329 14.93 -2.16 -9.49
CA ALA A 329 13.71 -2.58 -10.19
C ALA A 329 13.87 -2.40 -11.71
N ALA A 330 14.37 -1.24 -12.14
CA ALA A 330 14.63 -0.93 -13.55
C ALA A 330 15.68 -1.87 -14.16
N ALA A 331 16.82 -2.07 -13.50
CA ALA A 331 17.87 -3.00 -13.93
C ALA A 331 17.33 -4.43 -14.12
N GLY A 332 16.52 -4.89 -13.18
CA GLY A 332 15.89 -6.21 -13.26
C GLY A 332 14.86 -6.33 -14.38
N ALA A 333 14.09 -5.27 -14.65
CA ALA A 333 13.14 -5.25 -15.76
C ALA A 333 13.85 -5.26 -17.13
N ARG A 334 15.08 -4.74 -17.21
CA ARG A 334 15.87 -4.74 -18.46
C ARG A 334 16.20 -6.15 -18.95
N GLY A 335 16.69 -6.99 -18.04
CA GLY A 335 17.35 -8.26 -18.39
C GLY A 335 16.44 -9.38 -18.87
N GLU A 336 15.11 -9.25 -18.75
CA GLU A 336 14.22 -10.37 -19.04
C GLU A 336 13.57 -10.33 -20.43
N ARG A 337 13.22 -9.15 -20.98
CA ARG A 337 12.39 -9.08 -22.21
C ARG A 337 12.48 -7.78 -23.03
N ALA A 338 13.34 -6.82 -22.69
CA ALA A 338 13.28 -5.51 -23.31
C ALA A 338 14.03 -5.48 -24.66
N GLY A 339 13.30 -5.68 -25.76
CA GLY A 339 13.79 -5.35 -27.10
C GLY A 339 14.00 -3.84 -27.27
N ALA A 340 14.77 -3.44 -28.29
CA ALA A 340 15.10 -2.03 -28.55
C ALA A 340 13.87 -1.10 -28.59
N GLY A 341 12.74 -1.57 -29.14
CA GLY A 341 11.49 -0.81 -29.18
C GLY A 341 10.90 -0.45 -27.81
N ALA A 342 11.04 -1.33 -26.81
CA ALA A 342 10.58 -1.04 -25.45
C ALA A 342 11.37 0.11 -24.81
N TRP A 343 12.66 0.22 -25.14
CA TRP A 343 13.54 1.28 -24.64
C TRP A 343 13.23 2.63 -25.24
N ILE A 344 12.93 2.69 -26.52
CA ILE A 344 12.53 3.93 -27.19
C ILE A 344 11.23 4.46 -26.56
N GLY A 345 10.23 3.58 -26.37
CA GLY A 345 8.99 3.95 -25.69
C GLY A 345 9.21 4.45 -24.27
N LEU A 346 10.08 3.79 -23.48
CA LEU A 346 10.41 4.23 -22.12
C LEU A 346 11.21 5.55 -22.10
N ALA A 347 12.16 5.72 -23.01
CA ALA A 347 12.98 6.93 -23.10
C ALA A 347 12.12 8.17 -23.41
N ALA A 348 11.10 8.02 -24.25
CA ALA A 348 10.11 9.07 -24.51
C ALA A 348 9.14 9.27 -23.33
N ALA A 349 8.73 8.19 -22.65
CA ALA A 349 7.77 8.24 -21.55
C ALA A 349 8.30 8.90 -20.28
N LEU A 350 9.58 8.69 -19.95
CA LEU A 350 10.16 9.16 -18.68
C LEU A 350 10.17 10.69 -18.53
N PRO A 351 10.60 11.51 -19.51
CA PRO A 351 10.53 12.96 -19.41
C PRO A 351 9.10 13.49 -19.28
N ALA A 352 8.18 12.96 -20.10
CA ALA A 352 6.77 13.34 -20.04
C ALA A 352 6.14 13.01 -18.67
N ALA A 353 6.44 11.83 -18.14
CA ALA A 353 5.96 11.42 -16.83
C ALA A 353 6.59 12.22 -15.68
N ALA A 354 7.88 12.56 -15.77
CA ALA A 354 8.56 13.41 -14.80
C ALA A 354 7.94 14.82 -14.78
N ALA A 355 7.68 15.39 -15.95
CA ALA A 355 6.99 16.67 -16.07
C ALA A 355 5.57 16.62 -15.49
N ALA A 356 4.79 15.58 -15.81
CA ALA A 356 3.44 15.38 -15.26
C ALA A 356 3.45 15.20 -13.74
N GLY A 357 4.39 14.41 -13.21
CA GLY A 357 4.55 14.22 -11.76
C GLY A 357 4.96 15.50 -11.05
N TRP A 358 5.90 16.26 -11.61
CA TRP A 358 6.32 17.55 -11.06
C TRP A 358 5.19 18.57 -11.06
N ALA A 359 4.43 18.69 -12.16
CA ALA A 359 3.27 19.56 -12.25
C ALA A 359 2.20 19.17 -11.21
N ALA A 360 1.89 17.88 -11.08
CA ALA A 360 0.92 17.38 -10.10
C ALA A 360 1.37 17.62 -8.64
N ALA A 361 2.68 17.56 -8.36
CA ALA A 361 3.24 17.90 -7.05
C ALA A 361 3.07 19.38 -6.70
N ARG A 362 3.13 20.27 -7.71
CA ARG A 362 3.03 21.73 -7.54
C ARG A 362 1.61 22.28 -7.65
N TRP A 363 0.65 21.47 -8.07
CA TRP A 363 -0.71 21.91 -8.35
C TRP A 363 -1.48 22.37 -7.10
N THR A 364 -1.33 21.67 -5.97
CA THR A 364 -1.96 22.08 -4.70
C THR A 364 -0.92 22.14 -3.58
N THR A 365 -1.13 23.09 -2.67
CA THR A 365 -0.48 23.11 -1.36
C THR A 365 -1.23 22.18 -0.43
N ASP A 366 -0.61 21.08 -0.03
CA ASP A 366 -1.21 20.12 0.91
C ASP A 366 -0.75 20.37 2.33
N ALA A 367 -1.61 20.02 3.30
CA ALA A 367 -1.21 19.93 4.70
C ALA A 367 -0.16 18.84 4.95
N TYR A 368 -0.12 17.80 4.10
CA TYR A 368 0.79 16.66 4.19
C TYR A 368 1.51 16.47 2.88
N TYR A 369 2.85 16.43 2.90
CA TYR A 369 3.66 16.24 1.69
C TYR A 369 3.37 14.88 1.01
N GLU A 370 2.89 13.88 1.76
CA GLU A 370 2.49 12.58 1.22
C GLU A 370 1.33 12.67 0.23
N ALA A 371 0.42 13.64 0.36
CA ALA A 371 -0.65 13.87 -0.61
C ALA A 371 -0.07 14.34 -1.97
N GLY A 372 0.89 15.27 -1.92
CA GLY A 372 1.64 15.72 -3.09
C GLY A 372 2.43 14.60 -3.75
N LEU A 373 3.11 13.77 -2.95
CA LEU A 373 3.82 12.59 -3.46
C LEU A 373 2.87 11.57 -4.10
N LEU A 374 1.70 11.32 -3.52
CA LEU A 374 0.71 10.41 -4.09
C LEU A 374 0.20 10.91 -5.44
N ARG A 375 -0.13 12.20 -5.56
CA ARG A 375 -0.54 12.80 -6.85
C ARG A 375 0.58 12.72 -7.88
N ALA A 376 1.80 13.10 -7.49
CA ALA A 376 2.97 13.06 -8.36
C ALA A 376 3.25 11.65 -8.88
N ALA A 377 3.27 10.66 -7.98
CA ALA A 377 3.49 9.26 -8.34
C ALA A 377 2.38 8.71 -9.24
N THR A 378 1.13 9.08 -8.98
CA THR A 378 -0.02 8.68 -9.82
C THR A 378 0.09 9.28 -11.22
N ALA A 379 0.29 10.59 -11.33
CA ALA A 379 0.42 11.28 -12.61
C ALA A 379 1.60 10.74 -13.43
N PHE A 380 2.75 10.53 -12.77
CA PHE A 380 3.91 9.88 -13.37
C PHE A 380 3.54 8.50 -13.92
N LEU A 381 2.94 7.63 -13.09
CA LEU A 381 2.62 6.26 -13.46
C LEU A 381 1.63 6.19 -14.63
N LEU A 382 0.53 6.95 -14.57
CA LEU A 382 -0.47 6.99 -15.63
C LEU A 382 0.11 7.48 -16.95
N THR A 383 0.98 8.49 -16.90
CA THR A 383 1.66 9.04 -18.08
C THR A 383 2.63 8.02 -18.68
N VAL A 384 3.45 7.35 -17.87
CA VAL A 384 4.36 6.30 -18.37
C VAL A 384 3.57 5.19 -19.06
N ILE A 385 2.50 4.70 -18.43
CA ILE A 385 1.68 3.63 -19.01
C ILE A 385 1.03 4.08 -20.32
N GLY A 386 0.46 5.30 -20.35
CA GLY A 386 -0.19 5.86 -21.53
C GLY A 386 0.76 6.01 -22.71
N VAL A 387 1.93 6.64 -22.50
CA VAL A 387 2.93 6.84 -23.56
C VAL A 387 3.48 5.50 -24.06
N CYS A 388 3.78 4.55 -23.17
CA CYS A 388 4.23 3.22 -23.58
C CYS A 388 3.15 2.46 -24.36
N ALA A 389 1.87 2.59 -23.98
CA ALA A 389 0.77 1.95 -24.71
C ALA A 389 0.59 2.52 -26.12
N LEU A 390 0.76 3.83 -26.29
CA LEU A 390 0.73 4.48 -27.60
C LEU A 390 1.92 4.06 -28.46
N ALA A 391 3.12 3.95 -27.87
CA ALA A 391 4.32 3.48 -28.55
C ALA A 391 4.16 2.03 -29.05
N ASP A 392 3.63 1.14 -28.20
CA ASP A 392 3.34 -0.25 -28.56
C ASP A 392 2.31 -0.32 -29.72
N ALA A 393 1.22 0.46 -29.64
CA ALA A 393 0.21 0.51 -30.70
C ALA A 393 0.75 1.04 -32.04
N GLY A 394 1.60 2.07 -32.01
CA GLY A 394 2.25 2.61 -33.20
C GLY A 394 3.21 1.63 -33.86
N ALA A 395 4.01 0.90 -33.04
CA ALA A 395 4.90 -0.14 -33.54
C ALA A 395 4.14 -1.30 -34.21
N ASP A 396 3.00 -1.70 -33.63
CA ASP A 396 2.16 -2.75 -34.20
C ASP A 396 1.48 -2.30 -35.52
N ALA A 397 1.08 -1.03 -35.63
CA ALA A 397 0.52 -0.48 -36.86
C ALA A 397 1.56 -0.48 -38.00
N LEU A 398 2.79 -0.03 -37.72
CA LEU A 398 3.88 -0.03 -38.70
C LEU A 398 4.25 -1.44 -39.18
N ARG A 399 4.25 -2.43 -38.28
CA ARG A 399 4.47 -3.84 -38.67
C ARG A 399 3.40 -4.34 -39.62
N LYS A 400 2.12 -4.11 -39.30
CA LYS A 400 1.00 -4.51 -40.17
C LYS A 400 1.06 -3.87 -41.54
N GLN A 401 1.51 -2.62 -41.63
CA GLN A 401 1.69 -1.93 -42.90
C GLN A 401 2.84 -2.55 -43.73
N ALA A 402 3.94 -2.93 -43.09
CA ALA A 402 5.07 -3.59 -43.75
C ALA A 402 4.74 -5.02 -44.22
N ASP A 403 3.85 -5.72 -43.51
CA ASP A 403 3.43 -7.09 -43.84
C ASP A 403 2.25 -7.14 -44.84
N SER A 404 1.66 -6.01 -45.19
CA SER A 404 0.56 -5.96 -46.16
C SER A 404 1.12 -6.12 -47.58
N PRO A 405 0.58 -7.06 -48.39
CA PRO A 405 1.03 -7.23 -49.77
C PRO A 405 0.76 -5.94 -50.58
N PRO A 406 1.65 -5.61 -51.54
CA PRO A 406 1.57 -4.39 -52.34
C PRO A 406 0.32 -4.32 -53.23
#